data_AF-A0A7V6RIY2-F1
#
_entry.id   AF-A0A7V6RIY2-F1
#
_cell.length_a   1.000
_cell.length_b   1.000
_cell.length_c   1.000
_cell.angle_alpha   90.00
_cell.angle_beta   90.00
_cell.angle_gamma   90.00
#
_symmetry.space_group_name_H-M   'P 1'
#
loop_
_entity.id
_entity.type
_entity.pdbx_description
1 polymer ?
#
loop_
_entity_poly.entity_id
_entity_poly.type
_entity_poly.pdbx_seq_one_letter_code
_entity_poly.pdbx_strand_id
1 'polypeptide(L)' 'MLLPKIIGRFKINVAKQINQICQTSGIPVWQSNYYEHIIRYTNDLSRIRHYIADNPKNWKNDEYNINQL' A
#
# COMPACT_ATOMS: atom_id res chain seq x y z
N MET A 1 15.06 -11.74 -7.79
CA MET A 1 14.37 -11.60 -6.49
C MET A 1 12.87 -11.89 -6.66
N LEU A 2 12.25 -12.60 -5.71
CA LEU A 2 10.87 -13.10 -5.83
C LEU A 2 9.80 -12.08 -5.38
N LEU A 3 10.09 -11.31 -4.31
CA LEU A 3 9.15 -10.37 -3.71
C LEU A 3 8.66 -9.28 -4.68
N PRO A 4 9.54 -8.57 -5.43
CA PRO A 4 9.08 -7.57 -6.42
C PRO A 4 8.17 -8.16 -7.51
N LYS A 5 8.38 -9.43 -7.89
CA LYS A 5 7.55 -10.11 -8.92
C LYS A 5 6.15 -10.41 -8.40
N ILE A 6 6.03 -10.89 -7.16
CA ILE A 6 4.75 -11.17 -6.51
C ILE A 6 3.95 -9.87 -6.35
N ILE A 7 4.58 -8.82 -5.80
CA ILE A 7 3.93 -7.52 -5.61
C ILE A 7 3.53 -6.90 -6.94
N GLY A 8 4.41 -6.94 -7.95
CA GLY A 8 4.10 -6.46 -9.29
C GLY A 8 2.87 -7.14 -9.89
N ARG A 9 2.82 -8.48 -9.85
CA ARG A 9 1.66 -9.24 -10.37
C ARG A 9 0.37 -8.92 -9.61
N PHE A 10 0.45 -8.79 -8.29
CA PHE A 10 -0.68 -8.37 -7.46
C PHE A 10 -1.19 -6.99 -7.87
N LYS A 11 -0.32 -5.97 -7.89
CA LYS A 11 -0.69 -4.59 -8.22
C LYS A 11 -1.31 -4.49 -9.62
N ILE A 12 -0.76 -5.21 -10.61
CA ILE A 12 -1.29 -5.25 -11.99
C ILE A 12 -2.71 -5.81 -12.02
N ASN A 13 -2.93 -6.99 -11.42
CA ASN A 13 -4.23 -7.66 -11.49
C ASN A 13 -5.33 -6.87 -10.77
N VAL A 14 -5.02 -6.35 -9.58
CA VAL A 14 -5.98 -5.55 -8.80
C VAL A 14 -6.29 -4.23 -9.50
N ALA A 15 -5.29 -3.53 -10.03
CA ALA A 15 -5.51 -2.29 -10.77
C ALA A 15 -6.38 -2.52 -12.01
N LYS A 16 -6.17 -3.62 -12.74
CA LYS A 16 -7.00 -3.99 -13.89
C LYS A 16 -8.47 -4.19 -13.47
N GLN A 17 -8.72 -4.92 -12.39
CA GLN A 17 -10.09 -5.16 -11.89
C GLN A 17 -10.77 -3.87 -11.43
N ILE A 18 -10.06 -3.04 -10.65
CA ILE A 18 -10.59 -1.74 -10.19
C ILE A 18 -10.94 -0.85 -11.39
N ASN A 19 -10.04 -0.74 -12.38
CA ASN A 19 -10.29 0.09 -13.56
C ASN A 19 -11.46 -0.42 -14.42
N GLN A 20 -11.72 -1.74 -14.44
CA GLN A 20 -12.89 -2.31 -15.10
C GLN A 20 -14.19 -2.00 -14.34
N ILE A 21 -14.18 -2.12 -13.01
CA ILE A 21 -15.36 -1.87 -12.16
C ILE A 21 -15.70 -0.38 -12.13
N CYS A 22 -14.71 0.49 -11.97
CA CYS A 22 -14.89 1.93 -11.83
C CYS A 22 -14.92 2.67 -13.17
N GLN A 23 -14.69 1.99 -14.29
CA GLN A 23 -14.56 2.59 -15.64
C GLN A 23 -13.47 3.66 -15.74
N THR A 24 -12.42 3.56 -14.92
CA THR A 24 -11.30 4.50 -14.81
C THR A 24 -10.05 4.03 -15.54
N SER A 25 -10.20 3.46 -16.75
CA SER A 25 -9.07 2.95 -17.51
C SER A 25 -8.02 4.06 -17.77
N GLY A 26 -6.76 3.78 -17.48
CA GLY A 26 -5.66 4.75 -17.61
C GLY A 26 -5.39 5.58 -16.36
N ILE A 27 -6.26 5.55 -15.35
CA ILE A 27 -6.00 6.21 -14.06
C ILE A 27 -5.13 5.29 -13.18
N PRO A 28 -4.00 5.77 -12.65
CA PRO A 28 -3.19 5.01 -11.72
C PRO A 28 -3.96 4.71 -10.42
N VAL A 29 -4.10 3.43 -10.09
CA VAL A 29 -4.75 2.98 -8.85
C VAL A 29 -3.81 3.01 -7.65
N TRP A 30 -2.53 2.69 -7.88
CA TRP A 30 -1.54 2.56 -6.81
C TRP A 30 -0.56 3.72 -6.81
N GLN A 31 -0.10 4.11 -5.62
CA GLN A 31 1.14 4.85 -5.48
C GLN A 31 2.33 4.04 -6.02
N SER A 32 3.34 4.74 -6.54
CA SER A 32 4.58 4.14 -7.04
C SER A 32 5.33 3.40 -5.93
N ASN A 33 6.05 2.34 -6.31
CA ASN A 33 6.82 1.50 -5.38
C ASN A 33 5.95 0.77 -4.33
N TYR A 34 6.60 0.10 -3.37
CA TYR A 34 5.98 -0.54 -2.21
C TYR A 34 6.97 -0.51 -1.04
N TYR A 35 6.45 -0.48 0.20
CA TYR A 35 7.28 -0.56 1.39
C TYR A 35 7.54 -2.03 1.75
N GLU A 36 8.80 -2.36 2.04
CA GLU A 36 9.20 -3.67 2.56
C GLU A 36 10.06 -3.53 3.81
N HIS A 37 9.79 -4.37 4.81
CA HIS A 37 10.55 -4.41 6.06
C HIS A 37 10.56 -5.84 6.61
N ILE A 38 11.75 -6.35 6.95
CA ILE A 38 11.90 -7.68 7.55
C ILE A 38 11.68 -7.56 9.06
N ILE A 39 10.59 -8.16 9.55
CA ILE A 39 10.28 -8.24 10.97
C ILE A 39 11.17 -9.32 11.61
N ARG A 40 12.11 -8.92 12.46
CA ARG A 40 13.04 -9.84 13.14
C ARG A 40 12.70 -10.05 14.61
N TYR A 41 12.00 -9.10 15.22
CA TYR A 41 11.70 -9.10 16.65
C TYR A 41 10.20 -8.86 16.91
N THR A 42 9.73 -9.34 18.05
CA THR A 42 8.34 -9.17 18.50
C THR A 42 7.95 -7.72 18.71
N ASN A 43 8.90 -6.86 19.08
CA ASN A 43 8.67 -5.42 19.23
C ASN A 43 8.35 -4.76 17.88
N ASP A 44 9.07 -5.12 16.80
CA ASP A 44 8.79 -4.61 15.46
C ASP A 44 7.41 -5.05 14.97
N LEU A 45 7.08 -6.34 15.21
CA LEU A 45 5.76 -6.89 14.89
C LEU A 45 4.64 -6.13 15.60
N SER A 46 4.84 -5.85 16.89
CA SER A 46 3.88 -5.12 17.70
C SER A 46 3.71 -3.68 17.20
N ARG A 47 4.81 -2.98 16.90
CA ARG A 47 4.77 -1.62 16.36
C ARG A 47 4.04 -1.57 15.01
N ILE A 48 4.35 -2.47 14.09
CA ILE A 48 3.72 -2.50 12.76
C ILE A 48 2.22 -2.81 12.85
N ARG A 49 1.81 -3.72 13.74
CA ARG A 49 0.38 -4.01 13.98
C ARG A 49 -0.37 -2.79 14.52
N HIS A 50 0.22 -2.09 15.50
CA HIS A 50 -0.38 -0.85 16.01
C HIS A 50 -0.48 0.21 14.91
N TYR A 51 0.59 0.41 14.14
CA TYR A 51 0.57 1.32 12.99
C TYR A 51 -0.56 1.00 12.01
N ILE A 52 -0.73 -0.26 11.60
CA ILE A 52 -1.80 -0.66 10.66
C ILE A 52 -3.19 -0.36 11.25
N ALA A 53 -3.39 -0.63 12.54
CA ALA A 53 -4.67 -0.39 13.21
C ALA A 53 -4.99 1.12 13.36
N ASP A 54 -3.98 1.93 13.64
CA ASP A 54 -4.14 3.37 13.89
C ASP A 54 -4.06 4.23 12.63
N ASN A 55 -3.45 3.73 11.54
CA ASN A 55 -3.24 4.49 10.31
C ASN A 55 -4.52 5.12 9.73
N PRO A 56 -5.68 4.44 9.66
CA PRO A 56 -6.90 5.07 9.16
C PRO A 56 -7.30 6.34 9.92
N LYS A 57 -7.03 6.39 11.24
CA LYS A 57 -7.31 7.55 12.08
C LYS A 57 -6.28 8.67 11.87
N ASN A 58 -5.02 8.27 11.65
CA ASN A 58 -3.90 9.19 11.52
C ASN A 58 -3.63 9.64 10.09
N TRP A 59 -4.36 9.10 9.10
CA TRP A 59 -4.08 9.32 7.67
C TRP A 59 -3.99 10.80 7.28
N LYS A 60 -4.83 11.67 7.84
CA LYS A 60 -4.79 13.11 7.55
C LYS A 60 -3.45 13.76 7.88
N ASN A 61 -2.75 13.25 8.89
CA ASN A 61 -1.48 13.75 9.37
C ASN A 61 -0.28 12.95 8.83
N ASP A 62 -0.51 11.97 7.96
CA ASP A 62 0.54 11.11 7.41
C ASP A 62 1.36 11.87 6.36
N GLU A 63 2.68 11.74 6.42
CA GLU A 63 3.63 12.43 5.52
C GLU A 63 3.52 11.97 4.06
N TYR A 64 2.94 10.80 3.81
CA TYR A 64 2.70 10.24 2.47
C TYR A 64 1.25 10.42 2.01
N ASN A 65 0.44 11.22 2.73
CA ASN A 65 -0.90 11.54 2.32
C ASN A 65 -0.90 12.49 1.10
N ILE A 66 -1.26 11.94 -0.06
CA ILE A 66 -1.32 12.66 -1.34
C ILE A 66 -2.43 13.72 -1.42
N ASN A 67 -3.31 13.80 -0.42
CA ASN A 67 -4.39 14.79 -0.35
C ASN A 67 -4.01 16.04 0.46
N GLN A 68 -2.73 16.22 0.84
CA GLN A 68 -2.25 17.43 1.52
C GLN A 68 -1.95 18.60 0.57
N LEU A 69 -2.55 18.63 -0.62
CA LEU A 69 -2.53 19.76 -1.55
C LEU A 69 -3.88 20.51 -1.53
#